data_AF-A0AAV6BP70-F1
#
_entry.id   AF-A0AAV6BP70-F1
#
_cell.length_a   1.000
_cell.length_b   1.000
_cell.length_c   1.000
_cell.angle_alpha   90.00
_cell.angle_beta   90.00
_cell.angle_gamma   90.00
#
_symmetry.space_group_name_H-M   'P 1'
#
loop_
_entity.id
_entity.type
_entity.pdbx_description
1 polymer ?
#
loop_
_entity_poly.entity_id
_entity_poly.type
_entity_poly.pdbx_seq_one_letter_code
_entity_poly.pdbx_strand_id
1 'polypeptide(L)'
;MRDHRITVHRACADIDTGGLAGEAVAVLGYGNLGRAAALNLRDSGLKVRIGNRDDAYAERARGDGFDVVPLSAASADDVVYILLPDEVVPEVFAMEVAPNLRPGSAIAFASGYCPAFGLVRPPASVDVLLVAPRMAGIAARERYRAGAGFWACIGVEADRSGRARARMLGLAAALGALRAGAIEMTAATEATLDLFIEQTIGPLLGAAIMTAFEVGREAGIPAEALVMEMYMSGEMEAVFEGFRTAGFFRASEDHGPTALFGGITRTLELEREPLAARFRRILQDITSGAFAHRFQQEAQDGYPMLTVARDMMNGGSPITEAEASLRAAAGSSAPPDIPA
;
A
#
# COMPACT_ATOMS: atom_id res chain seq x y z
N MET A 1 -10.03 -28.22 6.13
CA MET A 1 -9.34 -27.00 5.71
C MET A 1 -8.82 -27.24 4.31
N ARG A 2 -9.23 -26.46 3.30
CA ARG A 2 -8.65 -26.60 1.96
C ARG A 2 -7.19 -26.15 2.06
N ASP A 3 -6.27 -27.03 1.65
CA ASP A 3 -4.83 -26.78 1.58
C ASP A 3 -4.58 -25.72 0.49
N HIS A 4 -4.70 -24.45 0.85
CA HIS A 4 -4.39 -23.34 -0.06
C HIS A 4 -2.88 -23.14 -0.02
N ARG A 5 -2.15 -23.93 -0.80
CA ARG A 5 -0.75 -23.66 -1.08
C ARG A 5 -0.66 -22.32 -1.80
N ILE A 6 -0.03 -21.36 -1.14
CA ILE A 6 0.26 -20.04 -1.69
C ILE A 6 1.39 -20.19 -2.70
N THR A 7 1.24 -19.62 -3.89
CA THR A 7 2.33 -19.52 -4.87
C THR A 7 3.11 -18.24 -4.61
N VAL A 8 4.42 -18.36 -4.44
CA VAL A 8 5.34 -17.22 -4.27
C VAL A 8 6.32 -17.19 -5.44
N HIS A 9 6.37 -16.04 -6.11
CA HIS A 9 7.28 -15.78 -7.23
C HIS A 9 8.48 -14.95 -6.74
N ARG A 10 9.69 -15.37 -7.11
CA ARG A 10 10.94 -14.64 -6.84
C ARG A 10 11.80 -14.66 -8.08
N ALA A 11 12.65 -13.66 -8.26
CA ALA A 11 13.58 -13.61 -9.38
C ALA A 11 14.50 -14.86 -9.32
N CYS A 12 14.34 -15.77 -10.27
CA CYS A 12 15.20 -16.94 -10.47
C CYS A 12 15.26 -17.27 -11.97
N ALA A 13 16.14 -18.19 -12.36
CA ALA A 13 16.36 -18.57 -13.75
C ALA A 13 15.09 -19.11 -14.44
N ASP A 14 14.12 -19.64 -13.68
CA ASP A 14 12.91 -20.27 -14.20
C ASP A 14 11.73 -19.30 -14.38
N ILE A 15 11.85 -18.05 -13.92
CA ILE A 15 10.84 -17.01 -14.13
C ILE A 15 11.25 -16.15 -15.32
N ASP A 16 10.51 -16.30 -16.42
CA ASP A 16 10.62 -15.37 -17.55
C ASP A 16 10.10 -13.99 -17.14
N THR A 17 11.04 -13.05 -17.02
CA THR A 17 10.77 -11.65 -16.67
C THR A 17 10.80 -10.74 -17.90
N GLY A 18 11.04 -11.30 -19.09
CA GLY A 18 11.08 -10.60 -20.38
C GLY A 18 9.71 -10.34 -20.99
N GLY A 19 8.61 -10.61 -20.27
CA GLY A 19 7.25 -10.52 -20.81
C GLY A 19 6.82 -9.16 -21.36
N LEU A 20 7.53 -8.09 -21.00
CA LEU A 20 7.33 -6.71 -21.45
C LEU A 20 8.35 -6.25 -22.52
N ALA A 21 9.19 -7.15 -23.04
CA ALA A 21 10.21 -6.78 -24.02
C ALA A 21 9.55 -6.14 -25.27
N GLY A 22 9.93 -4.89 -25.56
CA GLY A 22 9.40 -4.12 -26.68
C GLY A 22 8.05 -3.45 -26.44
N GLU A 23 7.38 -3.68 -25.31
CA GLU A 23 6.10 -3.04 -24.97
C GLU A 23 6.32 -1.67 -24.31
N ALA A 24 5.43 -0.72 -24.61
CA ALA A 24 5.35 0.56 -23.90
C ALA A 24 4.44 0.44 -22.67
N VAL A 25 4.87 1.05 -21.55
CA VAL A 25 4.11 1.06 -20.30
C VAL A 25 3.66 2.47 -19.98
N ALA A 26 2.35 2.68 -19.89
CA ALA A 26 1.76 3.89 -19.34
C ALA A 26 1.57 3.75 -17.84
N VAL A 27 2.02 4.74 -17.07
CA VAL A 27 1.71 4.88 -15.64
C VAL A 27 0.68 6.00 -15.49
N LEU A 28 -0.52 5.67 -15.02
CA LEU A 28 -1.58 6.65 -14.79
C LEU A 28 -1.56 7.12 -13.34
N GLY A 29 -1.24 8.40 -13.13
CA GLY A 29 -1.03 9.00 -11.81
C GLY A 29 0.44 9.07 -11.40
N TYR A 30 0.87 10.23 -10.91
CA TYR A 30 2.26 10.47 -10.52
C TYR A 30 2.44 10.90 -9.05
N GLY A 31 1.56 10.39 -8.17
CA GLY A 31 1.73 10.50 -6.71
C GLY A 31 2.89 9.66 -6.16
N ASN A 32 2.91 9.43 -4.85
CA ASN A 32 4.03 8.73 -4.19
C ASN A 32 4.35 7.36 -4.81
N LEU A 33 3.34 6.51 -5.01
CA LEU A 33 3.53 5.19 -5.63
C LEU A 33 3.74 5.28 -7.15
N GLY A 34 2.97 6.15 -7.83
CA GLY A 34 3.09 6.46 -9.27
C GLY A 34 4.52 6.81 -9.69
N ARG A 35 5.11 7.78 -9.00
CA ARG A 35 6.49 8.21 -9.23
C ARG A 35 7.50 7.10 -9.00
N ALA A 36 7.37 6.36 -7.90
CA ALA A 36 8.28 5.26 -7.58
C ALA A 36 8.23 4.16 -8.64
N ALA A 37 7.03 3.76 -9.06
CA ALA A 37 6.81 2.78 -10.10
C ALA A 37 7.43 3.24 -11.43
N ALA A 38 7.10 4.45 -11.90
CA ALA A 38 7.63 4.98 -13.16
C ALA A 38 9.16 5.04 -13.19
N LEU A 39 9.79 5.50 -12.11
CA LEU A 39 11.24 5.55 -11.99
C LEU A 39 11.87 4.14 -11.99
N ASN A 40 11.27 3.18 -11.29
CA ASN A 40 11.75 1.81 -11.26
C ASN A 40 11.63 1.14 -12.64
N LEU A 41 10.48 1.31 -13.32
CA LEU A 41 10.24 0.77 -14.65
C LEU A 41 11.24 1.32 -15.69
N ARG A 42 11.50 2.64 -15.65
CA ARG A 42 12.51 3.27 -16.51
C ARG A 42 13.91 2.75 -16.23
N ASP A 43 14.31 2.67 -14.96
CA ASP A 43 15.63 2.16 -14.57
C ASP A 43 15.81 0.67 -14.93
N SER A 44 14.69 -0.06 -15.04
CA SER A 44 14.63 -1.42 -15.58
C SER A 44 14.65 -1.49 -17.11
N GLY A 45 14.79 -0.37 -17.81
CA GLY A 45 14.96 -0.29 -19.26
C GLY A 45 13.66 -0.26 -20.07
N LEU A 46 12.50 -0.09 -19.42
CA LEU A 46 11.22 0.00 -20.11
C LEU A 46 10.97 1.41 -20.65
N LYS A 47 10.20 1.47 -21.75
CA LYS A 47 9.67 2.74 -22.28
C LYS A 47 8.45 3.12 -21.46
N VAL A 48 8.57 4.19 -20.67
CA VAL A 48 7.53 4.64 -19.74
C VAL A 48 6.99 6.00 -20.17
N ARG A 49 5.67 6.11 -20.22
CA ARG A 49 4.94 7.36 -20.39
C ARG A 49 4.05 7.61 -19.18
N ILE A 50 3.87 8.88 -18.80
CA ILE A 50 3.00 9.25 -17.69
C ILE A 50 1.68 9.81 -18.23
N GLY A 51 0.58 9.22 -17.80
CA GLY A 51 -0.75 9.80 -17.93
C GLY A 51 -1.11 10.54 -16.65
N ASN A 52 -1.25 11.86 -16.71
CA ASN A 52 -1.64 12.66 -15.55
C ASN A 52 -2.44 13.89 -15.99
N ARG A 53 -3.28 14.42 -15.10
CA ARG A 53 -3.88 15.75 -15.29
C ARG A 53 -2.77 16.82 -15.23
N ASP A 54 -3.00 17.99 -15.81
CA ASP A 54 -2.01 19.07 -15.75
C ASP A 54 -2.02 19.74 -14.37
N ASP A 55 -1.16 19.24 -13.47
CA ASP A 55 -1.03 19.65 -12.08
C ASP A 55 0.43 19.59 -11.60
N ALA A 56 0.66 19.79 -10.30
CA ALA A 56 1.99 19.72 -9.71
C ALA A 56 2.68 18.35 -9.87
N TYR A 57 1.92 17.25 -9.94
CA TYR A 57 2.48 15.91 -10.19
C TYR A 57 2.91 15.75 -11.65
N ALA A 58 2.19 16.35 -12.61
CA ALA A 58 2.64 16.42 -14.00
C ALA A 58 3.93 17.24 -14.14
N GLU A 59 4.02 18.40 -13.49
CA GLU A 59 5.27 19.19 -13.45
C GLU A 59 6.42 18.39 -12.84
N ARG A 60 6.17 17.67 -11.75
CA ARG A 60 7.17 16.77 -11.15
C ARG A 60 7.61 15.67 -12.10
N ALA A 61 6.68 15.03 -12.82
CA ALA A 61 6.99 14.00 -13.80
C ALA A 61 7.85 14.54 -14.96
N ARG A 62 7.54 15.74 -15.46
CA ARG A 62 8.36 16.45 -16.47
C ARG A 62 9.75 16.74 -15.92
N GLY A 63 9.84 17.23 -14.67
CA GLY A 63 11.11 17.48 -13.98
C GLY A 63 11.95 16.22 -13.75
N ASP A 64 11.32 15.07 -13.54
CA ASP A 64 11.98 13.76 -13.48
C ASP A 64 12.34 13.19 -14.87
N GLY A 65 12.01 13.89 -15.96
CA GLY A 65 12.38 13.57 -17.33
C GLY A 65 11.43 12.62 -18.07
N PHE A 66 10.16 12.56 -17.68
CA PHE A 66 9.15 11.76 -18.38
C PHE A 66 8.36 12.56 -19.42
N ASP A 67 7.91 11.87 -20.47
CA ASP A 67 6.84 12.36 -21.35
C ASP A 67 5.51 12.27 -20.58
N VAL A 68 4.79 13.40 -20.49
CA VAL A 68 3.54 13.52 -19.75
C VAL A 68 2.43 13.91 -20.71
N VAL A 69 1.41 13.08 -20.80
CA VAL A 69 0.26 13.25 -21.69
C VAL A 69 -1.05 13.12 -20.91
N PRO A 70 -2.20 13.51 -21.49
CA PRO A 70 -3.51 13.25 -20.91
C PRO A 70 -3.76 11.74 -20.68
N LEU A 71 -4.56 11.41 -19.66
CA LEU A 71 -4.87 10.03 -19.26
C LEU A 71 -5.42 9.21 -20.43
N SER A 72 -6.32 9.80 -21.23
CA SER A 72 -6.85 9.18 -22.46
C SER A 72 -5.79 8.78 -23.48
N ALA A 73 -4.79 9.62 -23.71
CA ALA A 73 -3.71 9.33 -24.65
C ALA A 73 -2.77 8.23 -24.12
N ALA A 74 -2.42 8.28 -22.82
CA ALA A 74 -1.59 7.26 -22.18
C ALA A 74 -2.28 5.89 -22.14
N SER A 75 -3.61 5.87 -22.05
CA SER A 75 -4.42 4.63 -22.00
C SER A 75 -4.38 3.80 -23.29
N ALA A 76 -3.82 4.34 -24.38
CA ALA A 76 -3.63 3.63 -25.64
C ALA A 76 -2.31 2.85 -25.72
N ASP A 77 -1.50 2.77 -24.66
CA ASP A 77 -0.23 2.03 -24.63
C ASP A 77 -0.45 0.49 -24.51
N ASP A 78 0.62 -0.31 -24.60
CA ASP A 78 0.54 -1.77 -24.57
C ASP A 78 0.15 -2.30 -23.19
N VAL A 79 0.67 -1.65 -22.15
CA VAL A 79 0.35 -1.94 -20.75
C VAL A 79 0.04 -0.64 -20.03
N VAL A 80 -1.15 -0.54 -19.44
CA VAL A 80 -1.60 0.62 -18.68
C VAL A 80 -1.63 0.25 -17.20
N TYR A 81 -0.79 0.87 -16.38
CA TYR A 81 -0.71 0.63 -14.95
C TYR A 81 -1.40 1.76 -14.16
N ILE A 82 -2.51 1.43 -13.49
CA ILE A 82 -3.34 2.37 -12.75
C ILE A 82 -2.78 2.59 -11.35
N LEU A 83 -2.32 3.81 -11.09
CA LEU A 83 -1.78 4.30 -9.81
C LEU A 83 -2.50 5.58 -9.36
N LEU A 84 -3.80 5.63 -9.67
CA LEU A 84 -4.73 6.67 -9.23
C LEU A 84 -5.41 6.25 -7.91
N PRO A 85 -5.94 7.20 -7.12
CA PRO A 85 -6.74 6.88 -5.92
C PRO A 85 -7.94 6.00 -6.26
N ASP A 86 -8.19 4.98 -5.43
CA ASP A 86 -9.20 3.93 -5.68
C ASP A 86 -10.62 4.49 -5.88
N GLU A 87 -10.94 5.61 -5.24
CA GLU A 87 -12.24 6.28 -5.37
C GLU A 87 -12.37 7.17 -6.62
N VAL A 88 -11.25 7.55 -7.22
CA VAL A 88 -11.21 8.33 -8.47
C VAL A 88 -11.21 7.40 -9.69
N VAL A 89 -10.66 6.19 -9.54
CA VAL A 89 -10.52 5.21 -10.63
C VAL A 89 -11.84 4.94 -11.36
N PRO A 90 -13.02 4.73 -10.73
CA PRO A 90 -14.22 4.35 -11.46
C PRO A 90 -14.67 5.36 -12.52
N GLU A 91 -14.65 6.65 -12.18
CA GLU A 91 -15.02 7.74 -13.09
C GLU A 91 -14.00 7.90 -14.21
N VAL A 92 -12.72 8.03 -13.86
CA VAL A 92 -11.62 8.16 -14.83
C VAL A 92 -11.54 6.95 -15.75
N PHE A 93 -11.77 5.75 -15.21
CA PHE A 93 -11.75 4.52 -15.98
C PHE A 93 -12.83 4.52 -17.06
N ALA A 94 -14.06 4.90 -16.71
CA ALA A 94 -15.17 4.95 -17.65
C ALA A 94 -14.97 6.01 -18.74
N MET A 95 -14.43 7.18 -18.37
CA MET A 95 -14.34 8.34 -19.26
C MET A 95 -13.07 8.35 -20.12
N GLU A 96 -11.93 8.00 -19.55
CA GLU A 96 -10.62 8.22 -20.17
C GLU A 96 -9.83 6.94 -20.42
N VAL A 97 -10.05 5.87 -19.64
CA VAL A 97 -9.25 4.64 -19.80
C VAL A 97 -9.92 3.65 -20.73
N ALA A 98 -11.09 3.13 -20.35
CA ALA A 98 -11.76 2.03 -21.06
C ALA A 98 -12.00 2.28 -22.55
N PRO A 99 -12.40 3.50 -23.00
CA PRO A 99 -12.61 3.77 -24.42
C PRO A 99 -11.32 3.76 -25.25
N ASN A 100 -10.16 3.94 -24.62
CA ASN A 100 -8.87 4.12 -25.30
C ASN A 100 -7.97 2.88 -25.25
N LEU A 101 -8.34 1.87 -24.42
CA LEU A 101 -7.61 0.61 -24.35
C LEU A 101 -7.66 -0.13 -25.69
N ARG A 102 -6.49 -0.58 -26.17
CA ARG A 102 -6.38 -1.29 -27.46
C ARG A 102 -6.70 -2.78 -27.29
N PRO A 103 -7.34 -3.45 -28.28
CA PRO A 103 -7.45 -4.90 -28.27
C PRO A 103 -6.07 -5.58 -28.12
N GLY A 104 -5.97 -6.55 -27.22
CA GLY A 104 -4.71 -7.25 -26.92
C GLY A 104 -3.73 -6.51 -26.01
N SER A 105 -4.05 -5.28 -25.59
CA SER A 105 -3.32 -4.58 -24.51
C SER A 105 -3.64 -5.19 -23.14
N ALA A 106 -2.92 -4.73 -22.12
CA ALA A 106 -3.16 -5.10 -20.72
C ALA A 106 -3.43 -3.86 -19.86
N ILE A 107 -4.32 -4.01 -18.88
CA ILE A 107 -4.46 -3.07 -17.78
C ILE A 107 -4.06 -3.74 -16.47
N ALA A 108 -3.20 -3.07 -15.71
CA ALA A 108 -2.74 -3.50 -14.40
C ALA A 108 -3.28 -2.56 -13.32
N PHE A 109 -3.74 -3.13 -12.21
CA PHE A 109 -4.16 -2.39 -11.03
C PHE A 109 -3.17 -2.60 -9.88
N ALA A 110 -2.87 -1.53 -9.15
CA ALA A 110 -2.02 -1.58 -7.96
C ALA A 110 -2.77 -1.87 -6.66
N SER A 111 -4.10 -1.96 -6.75
CA SER A 111 -5.03 -2.33 -5.70
C SER A 111 -6.10 -3.22 -6.33
N GLY A 112 -6.49 -4.28 -5.65
CA GLY A 112 -7.58 -5.16 -6.06
C GLY A 112 -8.95 -4.54 -5.81
N TYR A 113 -9.04 -3.41 -5.11
CA TYR A 113 -10.29 -2.78 -4.69
C TYR A 113 -11.29 -2.58 -5.84
N CYS A 114 -10.89 -1.85 -6.88
CA CYS A 114 -11.77 -1.52 -8.00
C CYS A 114 -12.26 -2.78 -8.76
N PRO A 115 -11.39 -3.72 -9.16
CA PRO A 115 -11.83 -4.98 -9.75
C PRO A 115 -12.69 -5.85 -8.81
N ALA A 116 -12.32 -5.96 -7.52
CA ALA A 116 -12.99 -6.82 -6.55
C ALA A 116 -14.45 -6.43 -6.31
N PHE A 117 -14.73 -5.13 -6.24
CA PHE A 117 -16.06 -4.60 -5.97
C PHE A 117 -16.84 -4.22 -7.25
N GLY A 118 -16.34 -4.61 -8.42
CA GLY A 118 -17.02 -4.39 -9.70
C GLY A 118 -17.19 -2.91 -10.09
N LEU A 119 -16.33 -2.05 -9.57
CA LEU A 119 -16.37 -0.60 -9.82
C LEU A 119 -15.82 -0.23 -11.20
N VAL A 120 -15.03 -1.13 -11.80
CA VAL A 120 -14.52 -1.02 -13.16
C VAL A 120 -14.96 -2.22 -13.99
N ARG A 121 -15.16 -2.00 -15.29
CA ARG A 121 -15.51 -3.06 -16.26
C ARG A 121 -14.57 -2.99 -17.48
N PRO A 122 -13.39 -3.64 -17.42
CA PRO A 122 -12.48 -3.70 -18.55
C PRO A 122 -13.12 -4.34 -19.79
N PRO A 123 -12.80 -3.85 -21.00
CA PRO A 123 -13.27 -4.48 -22.24
C PRO A 123 -12.89 -5.96 -22.32
N ALA A 124 -13.72 -6.79 -22.95
CA ALA A 124 -13.45 -8.22 -23.10
C ALA A 124 -12.21 -8.54 -23.97
N SER A 125 -11.64 -7.53 -24.64
CA SER A 125 -10.49 -7.63 -25.52
C SER A 125 -9.14 -7.35 -24.85
N VAL A 126 -9.10 -7.07 -23.54
CA VAL A 126 -7.86 -6.71 -22.82
C VAL A 126 -7.54 -7.67 -21.68
N ASP A 127 -6.26 -7.86 -21.42
CA ASP A 127 -5.81 -8.55 -20.22
C ASP A 127 -6.06 -7.68 -18.98
N VAL A 128 -6.39 -8.31 -17.85
CA VAL A 128 -6.60 -7.62 -16.57
C VAL A 128 -5.66 -8.24 -15.54
N LEU A 129 -4.75 -7.41 -15.03
CA LEU A 129 -3.66 -7.80 -14.14
C LEU A 129 -3.79 -7.11 -12.79
N LEU A 130 -3.33 -7.80 -11.75
CA LEU A 130 -3.07 -7.25 -10.43
C LEU A 130 -1.55 -7.26 -10.20
N VAL A 131 -0.99 -6.10 -9.86
CA VAL A 131 0.38 -5.96 -9.37
C VAL A 131 0.36 -4.93 -8.27
N ALA A 132 0.12 -5.37 -7.03
CA ALA A 132 -0.16 -4.53 -5.87
C ALA A 132 1.02 -4.53 -4.87
N PRO A 133 1.84 -3.46 -4.83
CA PRO A 133 2.95 -3.32 -3.88
C PRO A 133 2.48 -3.28 -2.42
N ARG A 134 3.13 -4.03 -1.54
CA ARG A 134 2.93 -3.99 -0.07
C ARG A 134 3.93 -3.05 0.58
N MET A 135 4.00 -1.83 0.06
CA MET A 135 4.99 -0.84 0.44
C MET A 135 4.54 0.56 -0.01
N ALA A 136 4.77 1.56 0.82
CA ALA A 136 4.63 2.95 0.42
C ALA A 136 5.61 3.31 -0.71
N GLY A 137 5.23 4.24 -1.58
CA GLY A 137 6.00 4.57 -2.79
C GLY A 137 7.45 4.99 -2.54
N ILE A 138 7.70 5.87 -1.56
CA ILE A 138 9.05 6.35 -1.22
C ILE A 138 9.94 5.16 -0.81
N ALA A 139 9.48 4.35 0.14
CA ALA A 139 10.20 3.16 0.59
C ALA A 139 10.38 2.12 -0.53
N ALA A 140 9.39 1.96 -1.42
CA ALA A 140 9.52 1.07 -2.58
C ALA A 140 10.66 1.52 -3.51
N ARG A 141 10.82 2.83 -3.74
CA ARG A 141 11.90 3.39 -4.56
C ARG A 141 13.27 3.22 -3.90
N GLU A 142 13.38 3.49 -2.60
CA GLU A 142 14.63 3.33 -1.85
C GLU A 142 15.10 1.88 -1.86
N ARG A 143 14.20 0.95 -1.54
CA ARG A 143 14.51 -0.49 -1.56
C ARG A 143 14.83 -1.02 -2.95
N TYR A 144 14.22 -0.47 -4.00
CA TYR A 144 14.59 -0.78 -5.37
C TYR A 144 16.04 -0.38 -5.67
N ARG A 145 16.43 0.86 -5.32
CA ARG A 145 17.80 1.36 -5.53
C ARG A 145 18.84 0.59 -4.73
N ALA A 146 18.48 0.15 -3.52
CA ALA A 146 19.31 -0.70 -2.67
C ALA A 146 19.40 -2.16 -3.15
N GLY A 147 18.71 -2.54 -4.24
CA GLY A 147 18.70 -3.91 -4.74
C GLY A 147 17.83 -4.89 -3.92
N ALA A 148 17.25 -4.46 -2.81
CA ALA A 148 16.43 -5.30 -1.93
C ALA A 148 15.04 -5.61 -2.50
N GLY A 149 14.44 -4.66 -3.22
CA GLY A 149 13.05 -4.75 -3.68
C GLY A 149 12.02 -4.78 -2.55
N PHE A 150 10.78 -5.14 -2.85
CA PHE A 150 9.66 -5.09 -1.91
C PHE A 150 8.64 -6.19 -2.21
N TRP A 151 7.82 -6.55 -1.22
CA TRP A 151 6.77 -7.55 -1.43
C TRP A 151 5.61 -6.97 -2.24
N ALA A 152 5.00 -7.80 -3.09
CA ALA A 152 3.77 -7.44 -3.80
C ALA A 152 2.79 -8.62 -3.80
N CYS A 153 1.51 -8.33 -4.01
CA CYS A 153 0.55 -9.32 -4.46
C CYS A 153 0.38 -9.20 -5.96
N ILE A 154 0.29 -10.34 -6.65
CA ILE A 154 0.13 -10.37 -8.11
C ILE A 154 -0.98 -11.32 -8.52
N GLY A 155 -1.62 -11.08 -9.65
CA GLY A 155 -2.69 -11.94 -10.17
C GLY A 155 -3.06 -11.63 -11.62
N VAL A 156 -3.70 -12.59 -12.27
CA VAL A 156 -4.33 -12.43 -13.59
C VAL A 156 -5.83 -12.63 -13.41
N GLU A 157 -6.59 -11.54 -13.52
CA GLU A 157 -8.07 -11.59 -13.43
C GLU A 157 -8.69 -11.96 -14.77
N ALA A 158 -8.05 -11.59 -15.87
CA ALA A 158 -8.44 -11.99 -17.20
C ALA A 158 -7.22 -12.12 -18.11
N ASP A 159 -7.09 -13.28 -18.77
CA ASP A 159 -6.19 -13.47 -19.89
C ASP A 159 -7.01 -13.51 -21.19
N ARG A 160 -6.73 -12.58 -22.10
CA ARG A 160 -7.38 -12.45 -23.42
C ARG A 160 -6.38 -12.58 -24.55
N SER A 161 -5.11 -12.29 -24.27
CA SER A 161 -4.02 -12.35 -25.25
C SER A 161 -3.22 -13.66 -25.21
N GLY A 162 -3.32 -14.44 -24.12
CA GLY A 162 -2.41 -15.55 -23.82
C GLY A 162 -1.06 -15.10 -23.25
N ARG A 163 -0.86 -13.79 -23.04
CA ARG A 163 0.39 -13.18 -22.54
C ARG A 163 0.23 -12.55 -21.15
N ALA A 164 -0.96 -12.57 -20.56
CA ALA A 164 -1.27 -11.85 -19.33
C ALA A 164 -0.30 -12.19 -18.18
N ARG A 165 -0.02 -13.49 -17.98
CA ARG A 165 0.89 -13.96 -16.93
C ARG A 165 2.33 -13.46 -17.14
N ALA A 166 2.83 -13.49 -18.38
CA ALA A 166 4.17 -13.02 -18.70
C ALA A 166 4.29 -11.49 -18.47
N ARG A 167 3.26 -10.72 -18.88
CA ARG A 167 3.19 -9.28 -18.63
C ARG A 167 3.15 -8.95 -17.14
N MET A 168 2.33 -9.66 -16.37
CA MET A 168 2.25 -9.50 -14.90
C MET A 168 3.61 -9.74 -14.22
N LEU A 169 4.29 -10.85 -14.56
CA LEU A 169 5.59 -11.18 -13.98
C LEU A 169 6.68 -10.20 -14.44
N GLY A 170 6.67 -9.79 -15.72
CA GLY A 170 7.57 -8.77 -16.24
C GLY A 170 7.38 -7.41 -15.55
N LEU A 171 6.14 -6.99 -15.33
CA LEU A 171 5.83 -5.76 -14.61
C LEU A 171 6.31 -5.83 -13.16
N ALA A 172 5.99 -6.90 -12.44
CA ALA A 172 6.45 -7.11 -11.06
C ALA A 172 7.99 -7.17 -10.95
N ALA A 173 8.66 -7.78 -11.93
CA ALA A 173 10.12 -7.83 -11.98
C ALA A 173 10.74 -6.45 -12.21
N ALA A 174 10.23 -5.70 -13.19
CA ALA A 174 10.72 -4.36 -13.52
C ALA A 174 10.46 -3.34 -12.40
N LEU A 175 9.38 -3.51 -11.63
CA LEU A 175 9.15 -2.75 -10.40
C LEU A 175 10.13 -3.11 -9.27
N GLY A 176 10.82 -4.25 -9.37
CA GLY A 176 11.74 -4.79 -8.38
C GLY A 176 11.08 -5.67 -7.31
N ALA A 177 9.79 -5.97 -7.43
CA ALA A 177 9.05 -6.73 -6.42
C ALA A 177 9.60 -8.17 -6.26
N LEU A 178 9.94 -8.82 -7.38
CA LEU A 178 10.42 -10.21 -7.37
C LEU A 178 11.77 -10.40 -6.67
N ARG A 179 12.50 -9.31 -6.33
CA ARG A 179 13.75 -9.40 -5.52
C ARG A 179 13.45 -9.81 -4.08
N ALA A 180 12.36 -9.27 -3.50
CA ALA A 180 11.85 -9.73 -2.21
C ALA A 180 10.96 -10.96 -2.39
N GLY A 181 9.92 -10.81 -3.22
CA GLY A 181 8.97 -11.85 -3.60
C GLY A 181 7.58 -11.29 -3.88
N ALA A 182 6.78 -12.04 -4.64
CA ALA A 182 5.40 -11.69 -4.92
C ALA A 182 4.46 -12.88 -4.66
N ILE A 183 3.36 -12.62 -3.97
CA ILE A 183 2.37 -13.64 -3.61
C ILE A 183 1.24 -13.62 -4.64
N GLU A 184 0.96 -14.77 -5.25
CA GLU A 184 -0.14 -14.88 -6.22
C GLU A 184 -1.50 -14.98 -5.51
N MET A 185 -2.45 -14.11 -5.89
CA MET A 185 -3.83 -14.11 -5.41
C MET A 185 -4.76 -13.34 -6.35
N THR A 186 -6.07 -13.50 -6.17
CA THR A 186 -7.07 -12.71 -6.91
C THR A 186 -7.20 -11.31 -6.35
N ALA A 187 -7.67 -10.37 -7.16
CA ALA A 187 -8.02 -9.01 -6.75
C ALA A 187 -9.01 -8.99 -5.57
N ALA A 188 -9.99 -9.90 -5.56
CA ALA A 188 -10.94 -10.02 -4.45
C ALA A 188 -10.27 -10.45 -3.13
N THR A 189 -9.32 -11.39 -3.20
CA THR A 189 -8.56 -11.84 -2.02
C THR A 189 -7.66 -10.73 -1.51
N GLU A 190 -7.00 -10.05 -2.45
CA GLU A 190 -6.12 -8.93 -2.16
C GLU A 190 -6.87 -7.78 -1.47
N ALA A 191 -7.98 -7.32 -2.05
CA ALA A 191 -8.74 -6.20 -1.50
C ALA A 191 -9.30 -6.53 -0.12
N THR A 192 -9.74 -7.78 0.06
CA THR A 192 -10.22 -8.26 1.36
C THR A 192 -9.09 -8.26 2.39
N LEU A 193 -7.92 -8.78 2.03
CA LEU A 193 -6.76 -8.84 2.93
C LEU A 193 -6.30 -7.45 3.34
N ASP A 194 -6.11 -6.56 2.37
CA ASP A 194 -5.58 -5.22 2.56
C ASP A 194 -6.50 -4.40 3.46
N LEU A 195 -7.78 -4.26 3.08
CA LEU A 195 -8.78 -3.54 3.86
C LEU A 195 -8.98 -4.18 5.25
N PHE A 196 -8.92 -5.50 5.36
CA PHE A 196 -9.09 -6.16 6.65
C PHE A 196 -7.96 -5.80 7.61
N ILE A 197 -6.70 -5.83 7.16
CA ILE A 197 -5.56 -5.48 8.02
C ILE A 197 -5.57 -3.99 8.35
N GLU A 198 -5.83 -3.12 7.37
CA GLU A 198 -5.90 -1.67 7.56
C GLU A 198 -7.02 -1.25 8.52
N GLN A 199 -8.16 -1.95 8.52
CA GLN A 199 -9.29 -1.63 9.41
C GLN A 199 -9.27 -2.38 10.74
N THR A 200 -8.30 -3.26 10.98
CA THR A 200 -8.17 -4.02 12.24
C THR A 200 -6.91 -3.66 13.00
N ILE A 201 -5.73 -4.01 12.47
CA ILE A 201 -4.45 -3.86 13.16
C ILE A 201 -4.10 -2.37 13.33
N GLY A 202 -4.27 -1.55 12.29
CA GLY A 202 -3.96 -0.12 12.34
C GLY A 202 -4.75 0.63 13.43
N PRO A 203 -6.10 0.61 13.41
CA PRO A 203 -6.92 1.25 14.43
C PRO A 203 -6.70 0.70 15.83
N LEU A 204 -6.42 -0.61 15.97
CA LEU A 204 -6.13 -1.19 17.28
C LEU A 204 -4.83 -0.65 17.87
N LEU A 205 -3.77 -0.57 17.06
CA LEU A 205 -2.49 -0.01 17.48
C LEU A 205 -2.62 1.48 17.83
N GLY A 206 -3.30 2.26 16.98
CA GLY A 206 -3.55 3.68 17.24
C GLY A 206 -4.34 3.91 18.54
N ALA A 207 -5.41 3.14 18.76
CA ALA A 207 -6.19 3.21 20.00
C ALA A 207 -5.34 2.84 21.24
N ALA A 208 -4.48 1.82 21.13
CA ALA A 208 -3.59 1.42 22.21
C ALA A 208 -2.57 2.53 22.55
N ILE A 209 -1.97 3.18 21.54
CA ILE A 209 -1.04 4.31 21.74
C ILE A 209 -1.75 5.48 22.43
N MET A 210 -2.90 5.91 21.92
CA MET A 210 -3.66 7.02 22.52
C MET A 210 -4.05 6.72 23.97
N THR A 211 -4.53 5.50 24.23
CA THR A 211 -4.94 5.08 25.58
C THR A 211 -3.75 5.00 26.54
N ALA A 212 -2.63 4.40 26.12
CA ALA A 212 -1.43 4.27 26.94
C ALA A 212 -0.85 5.65 27.28
N PHE A 213 -0.83 6.57 26.31
CA PHE A 213 -0.39 7.94 26.51
C PHE A 213 -1.27 8.67 27.53
N GLU A 214 -2.59 8.60 27.39
CA GLU A 214 -3.53 9.27 28.29
C GLU A 214 -3.40 8.75 29.73
N VAL A 215 -3.43 7.44 29.92
CA VAL A 215 -3.27 6.79 31.24
C VAL A 215 -1.92 7.11 31.87
N GLY A 216 -0.83 7.04 31.09
CA GLY A 216 0.52 7.34 31.58
C GLY A 216 0.66 8.80 32.03
N ARG A 217 0.09 9.72 31.24
CA ARG A 217 0.10 11.15 31.56
C ARG A 217 -0.73 11.46 32.81
N GLU A 218 -1.89 10.84 32.98
CA GLU A 218 -2.72 10.96 34.18
C GLU A 218 -2.00 10.44 35.43
N ALA A 219 -1.18 9.40 35.29
CA ALA A 219 -0.32 8.90 36.35
C ALA A 219 0.92 9.77 36.63
N GLY A 220 1.13 10.86 35.88
CA GLY A 220 2.24 11.80 36.05
C GLY A 220 3.53 11.41 35.35
N ILE A 221 3.51 10.45 34.42
CA ILE A 221 4.66 10.13 33.58
C ILE A 221 4.87 11.30 32.58
N PRO A 222 6.10 11.84 32.42
CA PRO A 222 6.36 12.90 31.47
C PRO A 222 5.93 12.51 30.04
N ALA A 223 5.24 13.41 29.35
CA ALA A 223 4.66 13.14 28.03
C ALA A 223 5.74 12.81 26.99
N GLU A 224 6.88 13.51 27.04
CA GLU A 224 8.04 13.25 26.20
C GLU A 224 8.62 11.85 26.45
N ALA A 225 8.64 11.38 27.70
CA ALA A 225 9.10 10.03 28.02
C ALA A 225 8.13 8.97 27.47
N LEU A 226 6.81 9.22 27.48
CA LEU A 226 5.82 8.31 26.91
C LEU A 226 6.01 8.14 25.40
N VAL A 227 6.09 9.23 24.63
CA VAL A 227 6.28 9.13 23.16
C VAL A 227 7.67 8.57 22.79
N MET A 228 8.69 8.86 23.61
CA MET A 228 10.03 8.26 23.49
C MET A 228 9.97 6.75 23.59
N GLU A 229 9.40 6.23 24.69
CA GLU A 229 9.31 4.80 24.98
C GLU A 229 8.40 4.07 23.99
N MET A 230 7.28 4.69 23.58
CA MET A 230 6.30 4.03 22.71
C MET A 230 6.79 3.83 21.27
N TYR A 231 7.55 4.77 20.70
CA TYR A 231 8.01 4.63 19.30
C TYR A 231 9.17 5.53 18.90
N MET A 232 9.38 6.71 19.49
CA MET A 232 10.41 7.62 18.99
C MET A 232 11.84 7.14 19.23
N SER A 233 12.07 6.20 20.16
CA SER A 233 13.38 5.58 20.39
C SER A 233 13.80 4.61 19.27
N GLY A 234 12.86 4.11 18.47
CA GLY A 234 13.08 3.03 17.50
C GLY A 234 13.09 1.62 18.12
N GLU A 235 12.96 1.46 19.43
CA GLU A 235 12.97 0.14 20.07
C GLU A 235 11.78 -0.72 19.61
N MET A 236 10.58 -0.14 19.55
CA MET A 236 9.40 -0.84 19.02
C MET A 236 9.53 -1.17 17.52
N GLU A 237 10.23 -0.34 16.73
CA GLU A 237 10.53 -0.65 15.34
C GLU A 237 11.42 -1.91 15.24
N ALA A 238 12.44 -2.02 16.09
CA ALA A 238 13.30 -3.20 16.16
C ALA A 238 12.52 -4.48 16.51
N VAL A 239 11.47 -4.39 17.32
CA VAL A 239 10.56 -5.52 17.61
C VAL A 239 9.83 -5.97 16.33
N PHE A 240 9.26 -5.04 15.56
CA PHE A 240 8.60 -5.35 14.29
C PHE A 240 9.59 -5.85 13.23
N GLU A 241 10.82 -5.36 13.24
CA GLU A 241 11.90 -5.92 12.44
C GLU A 241 12.19 -7.39 12.84
N GLY A 242 12.26 -7.68 14.14
CA GLY A 242 12.38 -9.03 14.66
C GLY A 242 11.26 -9.96 14.18
N PHE A 243 10.00 -9.48 14.17
CA PHE A 243 8.88 -10.26 13.61
C PHE A 243 9.10 -10.61 12.15
N ARG A 244 9.66 -9.68 11.37
CA ARG A 244 9.94 -9.86 9.95
C ARG A 244 11.11 -10.81 9.70
N THR A 245 12.16 -10.80 10.53
CA THR A 245 13.42 -11.54 10.30
C THR A 245 13.46 -12.89 11.00
N ALA A 246 12.98 -12.96 12.25
CA ALA A 246 12.98 -14.16 13.09
C ALA A 246 11.60 -14.83 13.19
N GLY A 247 10.53 -14.08 12.97
CA GLY A 247 9.14 -14.54 13.09
C GLY A 247 8.48 -14.10 14.40
N PHE A 248 7.15 -13.96 14.38
CA PHE A 248 6.36 -13.34 15.46
C PHE A 248 6.69 -13.87 16.87
N PHE A 249 6.67 -15.18 17.07
CA PHE A 249 6.95 -15.77 18.39
C PHE A 249 8.44 -15.83 18.75
N ARG A 250 9.32 -15.96 17.74
CA ARG A 250 10.77 -16.13 17.97
C ARG A 250 11.45 -14.81 18.28
N ALA A 251 10.96 -13.71 17.75
CA ALA A 251 11.46 -12.37 18.07
C ALA A 251 11.39 -12.06 19.59
N SER A 252 10.54 -12.77 20.34
CA SER A 252 10.46 -12.61 21.79
C SER A 252 11.65 -13.23 22.54
N GLU A 253 12.49 -14.05 21.91
CA GLU A 253 13.70 -14.64 22.53
C GLU A 253 14.77 -13.59 22.85
N ASP A 254 14.79 -12.47 22.12
CA ASP A 254 15.77 -11.40 22.29
C ASP A 254 15.46 -10.44 23.46
N HIS A 255 14.31 -10.63 24.14
CA HIS A 255 13.86 -9.76 25.23
C HIS A 255 14.36 -10.25 26.59
N GLY A 256 14.71 -9.30 27.48
CA GLY A 256 15.07 -9.61 28.87
C GLY A 256 13.91 -10.30 29.63
N PRO A 257 14.19 -11.10 30.68
CA PRO A 257 13.17 -11.88 31.38
C PRO A 257 11.98 -11.06 31.91
N THR A 258 12.22 -9.81 32.35
CA THR A 258 11.16 -8.90 32.82
C THR A 258 10.20 -8.51 31.69
N ALA A 259 10.73 -8.15 30.52
CA ALA A 259 9.92 -7.76 29.36
C ALA A 259 9.12 -8.96 28.83
N LEU A 260 9.73 -10.14 28.78
CA LEU A 260 9.04 -11.37 28.38
C LEU A 260 7.92 -11.73 29.34
N PHE A 261 8.19 -11.69 30.66
CA PHE A 261 7.18 -11.96 31.68
C PHE A 261 6.02 -10.96 31.60
N GLY A 262 6.32 -9.65 31.57
CA GLY A 262 5.30 -8.61 31.45
C GLY A 262 4.49 -8.73 30.16
N GLY A 263 5.16 -8.85 29.01
CA GLY A 263 4.51 -8.95 27.71
C GLY A 263 3.61 -10.18 27.57
N ILE A 264 4.10 -11.37 27.94
CA ILE A 264 3.31 -12.61 27.85
C ILE A 264 2.13 -12.59 28.82
N THR A 265 2.35 -12.21 30.08
CA THR A 265 1.27 -12.21 31.08
C THR A 265 0.14 -11.26 30.67
N ARG A 266 0.46 -10.02 30.27
CA ARG A 266 -0.54 -9.07 29.77
C ARG A 266 -1.21 -9.54 28.48
N THR A 267 -0.47 -10.21 27.58
CA THR A 267 -1.06 -10.80 26.35
C THR A 267 -2.06 -11.92 26.65
N LEU A 268 -1.87 -12.66 27.74
CA LEU A 268 -2.79 -13.70 28.19
C LEU A 268 -4.04 -13.14 28.89
N GLU A 269 -3.94 -11.95 29.47
CA GLU A 269 -5.06 -11.24 30.11
C GLU A 269 -5.98 -10.54 29.09
N LEU A 270 -5.49 -10.27 27.86
CA LEU A 270 -6.29 -9.64 26.82
C LEU A 270 -7.49 -10.50 26.38
N GLU A 271 -8.69 -9.93 26.44
CA GLU A 271 -9.92 -10.59 25.99
C GLU A 271 -9.95 -10.74 24.47
N ARG A 272 -9.65 -11.95 23.97
CA ARG A 272 -9.56 -12.22 22.53
C ARG A 272 -10.91 -12.32 21.83
N GLU A 273 -11.96 -12.79 22.52
CA GLU A 273 -13.24 -13.04 21.87
C GLU A 273 -14.00 -11.76 21.47
N PRO A 274 -14.08 -10.71 22.31
CA PRO A 274 -14.65 -9.43 21.89
C PRO A 274 -13.92 -8.83 20.68
N LEU A 275 -12.58 -8.93 20.67
CA LEU A 275 -11.76 -8.48 19.55
C LEU A 275 -12.04 -9.30 18.28
N ALA A 276 -12.10 -10.62 18.39
CA ALA A 276 -12.43 -11.51 17.29
C ALA A 276 -13.84 -11.24 16.73
N ALA A 277 -14.82 -10.99 17.59
CA ALA A 277 -16.17 -10.63 17.17
C ALA A 277 -16.20 -9.30 16.39
N ARG A 278 -15.40 -8.31 16.80
CA ARG A 278 -15.24 -7.04 16.05
C ARG A 278 -14.61 -7.29 14.68
N PHE A 279 -13.52 -8.06 14.61
CA PHE A 279 -12.84 -8.35 13.36
C PHE A 279 -13.72 -9.14 12.39
N ARG A 280 -14.51 -10.10 12.87
CA ARG A 280 -15.49 -10.82 12.04
C ARG A 280 -16.53 -9.89 11.41
N ARG A 281 -17.02 -8.88 12.15
CA ARG A 281 -17.96 -7.88 11.60
C ARG A 281 -17.31 -7.01 10.53
N ILE A 282 -16.08 -6.54 10.77
CA ILE A 282 -15.32 -5.77 9.77
C ILE A 282 -15.11 -6.59 8.50
N LEU A 283 -14.70 -7.86 8.63
CA LEU A 283 -14.53 -8.74 7.48
C LEU A 283 -15.83 -8.96 6.71
N GLN A 284 -16.97 -9.10 7.39
CA GLN A 284 -18.29 -9.20 6.74
C GLN A 284 -18.67 -7.91 6.01
N ASP A 285 -18.39 -6.76 6.61
CA ASP A 285 -18.66 -5.45 6.02
C ASP A 285 -17.82 -5.19 4.75
N ILE A 286 -16.57 -5.65 4.74
CA ILE A 286 -15.69 -5.63 3.57
C ILE A 286 -16.19 -6.63 2.51
N THR A 287 -16.33 -7.90 2.86
CA THR A 287 -16.63 -8.96 1.88
C THR A 287 -18.05 -8.88 1.30
N SER A 288 -18.98 -8.19 1.98
CA SER A 288 -20.30 -7.89 1.43
C SER A 288 -20.32 -6.69 0.47
N GLY A 289 -19.23 -5.92 0.37
CA GLY A 289 -19.15 -4.69 -0.41
C GLY A 289 -19.78 -3.47 0.28
N ALA A 290 -20.28 -3.60 1.51
CA ALA A 290 -20.89 -2.51 2.25
C ALA A 290 -19.89 -1.39 2.57
N PHE A 291 -18.65 -1.74 2.93
CA PHE A 291 -17.57 -0.76 3.06
C PHE A 291 -17.35 0.00 1.75
N ALA A 292 -17.18 -0.71 0.64
CA ALA A 292 -16.88 -0.12 -0.65
C ALA A 292 -17.96 0.87 -1.10
N HIS A 293 -19.24 0.51 -0.93
CA HIS A 293 -20.36 1.41 -1.20
C HIS A 293 -20.28 2.69 -0.37
N ARG A 294 -20.04 2.59 0.93
CA ARG A 294 -19.93 3.77 1.81
C ARG A 294 -18.73 4.65 1.45
N PHE A 295 -17.59 4.05 1.09
CA PHE A 295 -16.41 4.82 0.71
C PHE A 295 -16.59 5.56 -0.62
N GLN A 296 -17.31 4.98 -1.59
CA GLN A 296 -17.68 5.70 -2.82
C GLN A 296 -18.63 6.87 -2.53
N GLN A 297 -19.60 6.69 -1.63
CA GLN A 297 -20.51 7.76 -1.22
C GLN A 297 -19.75 8.89 -0.49
N GLU A 298 -18.84 8.53 0.41
CA GLU A 298 -17.97 9.48 1.12
C GLU A 298 -17.20 10.39 0.15
N ALA A 299 -16.65 9.83 -0.94
CA ALA A 299 -15.97 10.61 -1.96
C ALA A 299 -16.92 11.56 -2.72
N GLN A 300 -18.13 11.10 -3.06
CA GLN A 300 -19.16 11.92 -3.70
C GLN A 300 -19.64 13.07 -2.80
N ASP A 301 -19.66 12.84 -1.48
CA ASP A 301 -20.05 13.83 -0.48
C ASP A 301 -18.91 14.80 -0.11
N GLY A 302 -17.75 14.69 -0.78
CA GLY A 302 -16.61 15.60 -0.58
C GLY A 302 -15.72 15.25 0.62
N TYR A 303 -15.72 13.98 1.04
CA TYR A 303 -14.89 13.42 2.12
C TYR A 303 -15.04 14.08 3.51
N PRO A 304 -16.25 14.13 4.10
CA PRO A 304 -16.46 14.65 5.44
C PRO A 304 -15.63 13.94 6.53
N MET A 305 -15.47 12.62 6.49
CA MET A 305 -14.64 11.86 7.42
C MET A 305 -13.15 12.08 7.21
N LEU A 306 -12.67 12.34 5.98
CA LEU A 306 -11.28 12.77 5.80
C LEU A 306 -11.06 14.17 6.37
N THR A 307 -12.07 15.04 6.35
CA THR A 307 -11.99 16.35 7.02
C THR A 307 -11.83 16.16 8.52
N VAL A 308 -12.64 15.29 9.15
CA VAL A 308 -12.48 14.95 10.57
C VAL A 308 -11.09 14.36 10.85
N ALA A 309 -10.60 13.44 10.02
CA ALA A 309 -9.27 12.86 10.18
C ALA A 309 -8.17 13.93 10.06
N ARG A 310 -8.29 14.86 9.10
CA ARG A 310 -7.36 16.00 8.95
C ARG A 310 -7.39 16.90 10.17
N ASP A 311 -8.56 17.18 10.74
CA ASP A 311 -8.69 17.99 11.94
C ASP A 311 -8.06 17.29 13.16
N MET A 312 -8.14 15.96 13.25
CA MET A 312 -7.43 15.19 14.27
C MET A 312 -5.91 15.20 14.07
N MET A 313 -5.44 15.14 12.82
CA MET A 313 -4.00 15.15 12.49
C MET A 313 -3.37 16.55 12.62
N ASN A 314 -4.12 17.60 12.33
CA ASN A 314 -3.65 18.99 12.35
C ASN A 314 -4.04 19.75 13.63
N GLY A 315 -4.94 19.20 14.43
CA GLY A 315 -5.33 19.75 15.72
C GLY A 315 -4.20 19.66 16.75
N GLY A 316 -4.22 20.55 17.74
CA GLY A 316 -3.33 20.45 18.88
C GLY A 316 -3.62 19.17 19.66
N SER A 317 -2.65 18.28 19.75
CA SER A 317 -2.71 17.05 20.55
C SER A 317 -1.54 17.03 21.53
N PRO A 318 -1.76 16.66 22.81
CA PRO A 318 -0.67 16.48 23.77
C PRO A 318 0.40 15.49 23.29
N ILE A 319 0.04 14.53 22.43
CA ILE A 319 0.99 13.60 21.81
C ILE A 319 1.91 14.38 20.85
N THR A 320 1.34 15.12 19.90
CA THR A 320 2.10 15.89 18.90
C THR A 320 2.96 16.97 19.54
N GLU A 321 2.47 17.60 20.61
CA GLU A 321 3.24 18.55 21.41
C GLU A 321 4.45 17.88 22.08
N ALA A 322 4.26 16.70 22.67
CA ALA A 322 5.34 15.93 23.28
C ALA A 322 6.38 15.46 22.25
N GLU A 323 5.95 15.02 21.07
CA GLU A 323 6.86 14.67 19.97
C GLU A 323 7.70 15.87 19.54
N ALA A 324 7.08 17.04 19.36
CA ALA A 324 7.76 18.26 18.97
C ALA A 324 8.75 18.72 20.06
N SER A 325 8.32 18.69 21.32
CA SER A 325 9.15 19.00 22.50
C SER A 325 10.40 18.11 22.55
N LEU A 326 10.21 16.80 22.38
CA LEU A 326 11.32 15.84 22.39
C LEU A 326 12.28 16.05 21.21
N ARG A 327 11.78 16.27 19.98
CA ARG A 327 12.64 16.57 18.81
C ARG A 327 13.46 17.83 19.04
N ALA A 328 12.84 18.88 19.57
CA ALA A 328 13.53 20.14 19.87
C ALA A 328 14.63 19.94 20.93
N ALA A 329 14.35 19.19 22.00
CA ALA A 329 15.33 18.87 23.03
C ALA A 329 16.51 18.02 22.50
N ALA A 330 16.26 17.14 21.52
CA ALA A 330 17.29 16.33 20.87
C ALA A 330 18.11 17.07 19.78
N GLY A 331 17.79 18.34 19.49
CA GLY A 331 18.44 19.11 18.43
C GLY A 331 18.09 18.65 17.01
N SER A 332 17.01 17.88 16.84
CA SER A 332 16.53 17.46 15.53
C SER A 332 15.65 18.54 14.90
N SER A 333 15.72 18.67 13.57
CA SER A 333 14.81 19.58 12.84
C SER A 333 13.37 19.08 12.91
N ALA A 334 12.42 19.96 12.55
CA ALA A 334 11.05 19.57 12.29
C ALA A 334 10.99 18.32 11.37
N PRO A 335 9.97 17.46 11.52
CA PRO A 335 9.81 16.32 10.63
C PRO A 335 9.79 16.82 9.18
N PRO A 336 10.34 16.05 8.22
CA PRO A 336 10.25 16.42 6.82
C PRO A 336 8.77 16.59 6.45
N ASP A 337 8.45 17.63 5.68
CA ASP A 337 7.11 17.78 5.11
C ASP A 337 6.75 16.47 4.40
N ILE A 338 5.65 15.84 4.81
CA ILE A 338 5.11 14.69 4.09
C ILE A 338 4.67 15.26 2.73
N PRO A 339 5.33 14.92 1.61
CA PRO A 339 4.95 15.48 0.33
C PRO A 339 3.51 15.05 0.04
N ALA A 340 2.65 16.03 -0.24
CA ALA A 340 1.31 15.80 -0.77
C ALA A 340 1.39 14.91 -2.02
#